data_AF-A0A7C4CHL2-F1
#
_entry.id   AF-A0A7C4CHL2-F1
#
_cell.length_a   1.000
_cell.length_b   1.000
_cell.length_c   1.000
_cell.angle_alpha   90.00
_cell.angle_beta   90.00
_cell.angle_gamma   90.00
#
_symmetry.space_group_name_H-M   'P 1'
#
loop_
_entity.id
_entity.type
_entity.pdbx_description
1 polymer ?
#
loop_
_entity_poly.entity_id
_entity_poly.type
_entity_poly.pdbx_seq_one_letter_code
_entity_poly.pdbx_strand_id
1 'polypeptide(L)'
;MVLDSEARCQARRGGGDLINLQMAADYLKRSLSCLEEAEAAFRREDYPLCVRRSQESLEMAAKSLLRALAVEYPKTHDVSPVLLSISDKLPETIRSCVEELSSLISELAAIRGPGSGLCSL
;
A
#
# COMPACT_ATOMS: atom_id res chain seq x y z
N MET A 1 37.64 29.94 -1.40
CA MET A 1 36.16 29.86 -1.34
C MET A 1 35.77 28.40 -1.47
N VAL A 2 35.69 27.69 -0.34
CA VAL A 2 35.14 26.33 -0.27
C VAL A 2 33.64 26.54 -0.09
N LEU A 3 32.84 26.17 -1.08
CA LEU A 3 31.39 26.15 -0.94
C LEU A 3 31.02 24.98 -0.02
N ASP A 4 30.34 25.29 1.07
CA ASP A 4 29.87 24.37 2.10
C ASP A 4 29.20 23.12 1.53
N SER A 5 29.71 21.97 1.96
CA SER A 5 29.15 20.63 1.70
C SER A 5 27.73 20.46 2.28
N GLU A 6 27.35 21.34 3.22
CA GLU A 6 26.08 21.28 3.96
C GLU A 6 24.86 21.66 3.09
N ALA A 7 25.03 22.54 2.09
CA ALA A 7 23.93 22.94 1.20
C ALA A 7 23.50 21.82 0.23
N ARG A 8 24.38 20.88 -0.11
CA ARG A 8 24.05 19.71 -0.95
C ARG A 8 23.28 18.63 -0.18
N CYS A 9 23.41 18.58 1.14
CA CYS A 9 22.79 17.54 1.95
C CYS A 9 21.29 17.82 2.23
N GLN A 10 20.88 19.09 2.25
CA GLN A 10 19.49 19.47 2.48
C GLN A 10 18.61 19.28 1.23
N ALA A 11 19.14 19.52 0.02
CA ALA A 11 18.40 19.35 -1.23
C ALA A 11 18.07 17.88 -1.58
N ARG A 12 18.89 16.93 -1.11
CA ARG A 12 18.65 15.49 -1.33
C ARG A 12 17.57 14.89 -0.42
N ARG A 13 17.31 15.48 0.75
CA ARG A 13 16.25 15.01 1.66
C ARG A 13 14.85 15.33 1.13
N GLY A 14 14.65 16.53 0.57
CA GLY A 14 13.32 16.94 0.08
C GLY A 14 12.84 16.24 -1.20
N GLY A 15 13.75 15.78 -2.06
CA GLY A 15 13.38 15.11 -3.32
C GLY A 15 12.81 13.70 -3.13
N GLY A 16 13.34 12.94 -2.17
CA GLY A 16 12.86 11.58 -1.87
C GLY A 16 11.47 11.59 -1.23
N ASP A 17 11.23 12.53 -0.32
CA ASP A 17 9.94 12.69 0.37
C ASP A 17 8.83 13.09 -0.61
N LEU A 18 9.11 13.99 -1.55
CA LEU A 18 8.16 14.39 -2.59
C LEU A 18 7.79 13.23 -3.52
N ILE A 19 8.77 12.41 -3.92
CA ILE A 19 8.53 11.21 -4.75
C ILE A 19 7.68 10.18 -3.99
N ASN A 20 7.98 9.96 -2.72
CA ASN A 20 7.23 9.02 -1.88
C ASN A 20 5.77 9.47 -1.71
N LEU A 21 5.53 10.77 -1.51
CA LEU A 21 4.17 11.32 -1.42
C LEU A 21 3.42 11.25 -2.76
N GLN A 22 4.10 11.50 -3.89
CA GLN A 22 3.51 11.34 -5.22
C GLN A 22 3.08 9.89 -5.46
N MET A 23 3.96 8.92 -5.16
CA MET A 23 3.64 7.50 -5.27
C MET A 23 2.53 7.07 -4.32
N ALA A 24 2.51 7.60 -3.10
CA ALA A 24 1.43 7.35 -2.16
C ALA A 24 0.08 7.83 -2.73
N ALA A 25 0.02 9.05 -3.26
CA ALA A 25 -1.18 9.58 -3.89
C ALA A 25 -1.65 8.73 -5.08
N ASP A 26 -0.73 8.27 -5.93
CA ASP A 26 -1.06 7.40 -7.06
C ASP A 26 -1.61 6.05 -6.62
N TYR A 27 -1.05 5.45 -5.58
CA TYR A 27 -1.56 4.20 -5.01
C TYR A 27 -2.92 4.38 -4.34
N LEU A 28 -3.12 5.48 -3.60
CA LEU A 28 -4.41 5.79 -3.01
C LEU A 28 -5.49 5.97 -4.08
N LYS A 29 -5.18 6.69 -5.16
CA LYS A 29 -6.10 6.85 -6.28
C LYS A 29 -6.53 5.50 -6.86
N ARG A 30 -5.58 4.59 -7.08
CA ARG A 30 -5.88 3.23 -7.58
C ARG A 30 -6.70 2.42 -6.58
N SER A 31 -6.39 2.53 -5.29
CA SER A 31 -7.15 1.88 -4.22
C SER A 31 -8.62 2.28 -4.23
N LEU A 32 -8.89 3.59 -4.38
CA LEU A 32 -10.26 4.12 -4.46
C LEU A 32 -10.99 3.63 -5.71
N SER A 33 -10.35 3.65 -6.88
CA SER A 33 -10.96 3.11 -8.10
C SER A 33 -11.27 1.60 -7.97
N CYS A 34 -10.40 0.82 -7.35
CA CYS A 34 -10.67 -0.59 -7.10
C CYS A 34 -11.84 -0.79 -6.12
N LEU A 35 -11.96 0.07 -5.11
CA LEU A 35 -13.09 0.02 -4.17
C LEU A 35 -14.42 0.30 -4.88
N GLU A 36 -14.47 1.36 -5.71
CA GLU A 36 -15.66 1.69 -6.51
C GLU A 36 -16.09 0.51 -7.40
N GLU A 37 -15.11 -0.17 -8.01
CA GLU A 37 -15.37 -1.35 -8.83
C GLU A 37 -15.84 -2.56 -8.01
N ALA A 38 -15.28 -2.77 -6.81
CA ALA A 38 -15.72 -3.82 -5.90
C ALA A 38 -17.18 -3.62 -5.48
N GLU A 39 -17.54 -2.40 -5.09
CA GLU A 39 -18.91 -2.04 -4.74
C GLU A 39 -19.86 -2.21 -5.93
N ALA A 40 -19.41 -1.85 -7.14
CA ALA A 40 -20.20 -2.02 -8.35
C ALA A 40 -20.39 -3.48 -8.74
N ALA A 41 -19.40 -4.34 -8.47
CA ALA A 41 -19.50 -5.79 -8.66
C ALA A 41 -20.43 -6.42 -7.62
N PHE A 42 -20.35 -5.98 -6.35
CA PHE A 42 -21.27 -6.40 -5.30
C PHE A 42 -22.73 -6.11 -5.66
N ARG A 43 -23.03 -4.90 -6.13
CA ARG A 43 -24.39 -4.52 -6.59
C ARG A 43 -24.90 -5.34 -7.78
N ARG A 44 -24.00 -5.95 -8.55
CA ARG A 44 -24.32 -6.82 -9.69
C ARG A 44 -24.33 -8.31 -9.32
N GLU A 45 -24.14 -8.63 -8.04
CA GLU A 45 -23.99 -10.00 -7.53
C GLU A 45 -22.79 -10.76 -8.14
N ASP A 46 -21.82 -10.02 -8.72
CA ASP A 46 -20.54 -10.58 -9.18
C ASP A 46 -19.57 -10.64 -7.99
N TYR A 47 -19.82 -11.59 -7.10
CA TYR A 47 -19.03 -11.78 -5.89
C TYR A 47 -17.55 -12.12 -6.18
N PRO A 48 -17.20 -12.94 -7.19
CA PRO A 48 -15.80 -13.18 -7.54
C PRO A 48 -15.04 -11.90 -7.90
N LEU A 49 -15.64 -11.02 -8.70
CA LEU A 49 -15.01 -9.74 -9.05
C LEU A 49 -14.94 -8.79 -7.85
N CYS A 50 -16.01 -8.73 -7.05
CA CYS A 50 -16.06 -7.94 -5.80
C CYS A 50 -14.89 -8.28 -4.88
N VAL A 51 -14.66 -9.58 -4.63
CA VAL A 51 -13.57 -10.05 -3.79
C VAL A 51 -12.23 -9.64 -4.40
N ARG A 52 -11.97 -9.92 -5.69
CA ARG A 52 -10.71 -9.54 -6.35
C ARG A 52 -10.40 -8.04 -6.25
N ARG A 53 -11.39 -7.19 -6.52
CA ARG A 53 -11.22 -5.73 -6.48
C ARG A 53 -11.05 -5.18 -5.06
N SER A 54 -11.73 -5.77 -4.08
CA SER A 54 -11.54 -5.44 -2.66
C SER A 54 -10.10 -5.73 -2.21
N GLN A 55 -9.54 -6.86 -2.66
CA GLN A 55 -8.17 -7.25 -2.35
C GLN A 55 -7.15 -6.28 -2.95
N GLU A 56 -7.32 -5.92 -4.22
CA GLU A 56 -6.44 -4.96 -4.91
C GLU A 56 -6.53 -3.57 -4.27
N SER A 57 -7.73 -3.16 -3.86
CA SER A 57 -7.94 -1.92 -3.12
C SER A 57 -7.16 -1.90 -1.81
N LEU A 58 -7.22 -2.97 -1.03
CA LEU A 58 -6.50 -3.10 0.25
C LEU A 58 -4.98 -3.10 0.07
N GLU A 59 -4.47 -3.85 -0.92
CA GLU A 59 -3.04 -3.89 -1.22
C GLU A 59 -2.50 -2.51 -1.62
N MET A 60 -3.23 -1.78 -2.47
CA MET A 60 -2.83 -0.42 -2.87
C MET A 60 -2.94 0.59 -1.73
N ALA A 61 -3.95 0.47 -0.85
CA ALA A 61 -4.09 1.31 0.33
C ALA A 61 -2.92 1.12 1.30
N ALA A 62 -2.54 -0.13 1.59
CA ALA A 62 -1.40 -0.44 2.45
C ALA A 62 -0.08 0.10 1.86
N LYS A 63 0.14 -0.10 0.56
CA LYS A 63 1.32 0.45 -0.15
C LYS A 63 1.37 1.97 -0.13
N SER A 64 0.22 2.63 -0.30
CA SER A 64 0.09 4.08 -0.19
C SER A 64 0.52 4.56 1.20
N LEU A 65 -0.01 3.93 2.26
CA LEU A 65 0.28 4.28 3.64
C LEU A 65 1.77 4.12 3.97
N LEU A 66 2.38 3.01 3.55
CA LEU A 66 3.81 2.77 3.72
C LEU A 66 4.66 3.84 3.02
N ARG A 67 4.28 4.23 1.79
CA ARG A 67 4.97 5.32 1.07
C ARG A 67 4.78 6.68 1.73
N ALA A 68 3.59 6.99 2.22
CA ALA A 68 3.33 8.24 2.93
C ALA A 68 4.17 8.38 4.22
N LEU A 69 4.49 7.24 4.85
CA LEU A 69 5.35 7.18 6.05
C LEU A 69 6.85 7.03 5.73
N ALA A 70 7.24 7.14 4.46
CA ALA A 70 8.60 6.90 3.98
C ALA A 70 9.17 5.52 4.40
N VAL A 71 8.30 4.53 4.55
CA VAL A 71 8.68 3.15 4.87
C VAL A 71 8.90 2.40 3.57
N GLU A 72 10.15 2.01 3.33
CA GLU A 72 10.47 1.07 2.27
C GLU A 72 9.96 -0.32 2.64
N TYR A 73 9.20 -0.93 1.74
CA TYR A 73 8.78 -2.33 1.85
C TYR A 73 9.38 -3.12 0.69
N PRO A 74 9.74 -4.40 0.92
CA PRO A 74 10.23 -5.28 -0.14
C PRO A 74 9.21 -5.34 -1.29
N LYS A 75 9.68 -5.54 -2.53
CA LYS A 75 8.80 -5.72 -3.72
C LYS A 75 7.99 -7.02 -3.68
N THR A 76 7.90 -7.68 -2.53
CA THR A 76 7.05 -8.83 -2.29
C THR A 76 5.59 -8.38 -2.22
N HIS A 77 4.67 -9.27 -2.61
CA HIS A 77 3.24 -8.98 -2.56
C HIS A 77 2.71 -8.94 -1.13
N ASP A 78 3.33 -9.67 -0.21
CA ASP A 78 2.97 -9.63 1.20
C ASP A 78 3.61 -8.42 1.88
N VAL A 79 2.76 -7.45 2.24
CA VAL A 79 3.12 -6.25 3.02
C VAL A 79 2.61 -6.32 4.46
N SER A 80 1.94 -7.42 4.85
CA SER A 80 1.34 -7.59 6.17
C SER A 80 2.35 -7.46 7.33
N PRO A 81 3.57 -8.04 7.28
CA PRO A 81 4.51 -7.93 8.39
C PRO A 81 5.04 -6.51 8.56
N VAL A 82 5.18 -5.78 7.45
CA VAL A 82 5.63 -4.38 7.46
C VAL A 82 4.54 -3.49 8.05
N LEU A 83 3.29 -3.70 7.66
CA LEU A 83 2.14 -2.95 8.19
C LEU A 83 2.02 -3.09 9.72
N LEU A 84 2.19 -4.31 10.25
CA LEU A 84 2.19 -4.55 11.70
C LEU A 84 3.36 -3.86 12.41
N SER A 85 4.55 -3.86 11.81
CA SER A 85 5.75 -3.24 12.40
C SER A 85 5.67 -1.70 12.53
N ILE A 86 4.73 -1.07 11.83
CA ILE A 86 4.53 0.39 11.85
C ILE A 86 3.23 0.81 12.54
N SER A 87 2.51 -0.12 13.18
CA SER A 87 1.24 0.13 13.86
C SER A 87 1.29 1.34 14.80
N ASP A 88 2.42 1.54 15.47
CA ASP A 88 2.67 2.66 16.37
C ASP A 88 2.76 4.04 15.71
N LYS A 89 2.97 4.08 14.39
CA LYS A 89 3.02 5.31 13.59
C LYS A 89 1.70 5.60 12.90
N LEU A 90 0.73 4.68 13.00
CA LEU A 90 -0.56 4.82 12.35
C LEU A 90 -1.49 5.74 13.14
N PRO A 91 -2.36 6.48 12.45
CA PRO A 91 -3.53 7.13 13.06
C PRO A 91 -4.37 6.12 13.83
N GLU A 92 -4.97 6.54 14.94
CA GLU A 92 -5.75 5.67 15.85
C GLU A 92 -6.85 4.89 15.11
N THR A 93 -7.53 5.54 14.18
CA THR A 93 -8.60 4.95 13.36
C THR A 93 -8.12 3.79 12.49
N ILE A 94 -6.85 3.76 12.11
CA ILE A 94 -6.25 2.68 11.31
C ILE A 94 -5.63 1.64 12.25
N ARG A 95 -4.99 2.09 13.34
CA ARG A 95 -4.39 1.24 14.37
C ARG A 95 -5.41 0.25 14.94
N SER A 96 -6.65 0.69 15.21
CA SER A 96 -7.71 -0.17 15.75
C SER A 96 -8.08 -1.35 14.85
N CYS A 97 -7.80 -1.27 13.55
CA CYS A 97 -8.14 -2.29 12.55
C CYS A 97 -6.90 -2.92 11.90
N VAL A 98 -5.67 -2.52 12.31
CA VAL A 98 -4.44 -2.91 11.60
C VAL A 98 -4.19 -4.43 11.64
N GLU A 99 -4.57 -5.09 12.74
CA GLU A 99 -4.44 -6.55 12.87
C GLU A 99 -5.37 -7.28 11.90
N GLU A 100 -6.62 -6.82 11.77
CA GLU A 100 -7.59 -7.36 10.82
C GLU A 100 -7.12 -7.14 9.38
N LEU A 101 -6.66 -5.92 9.05
CA LEU A 101 -6.11 -5.62 7.73
C LEU A 101 -4.89 -6.49 7.41
N SER A 102 -4.03 -6.74 8.40
CA SER A 102 -2.87 -7.60 8.25
C SER A 102 -3.26 -9.06 8.01
N SER A 103 -4.26 -9.58 8.73
CA SER A 103 -4.79 -10.93 8.53
C SER A 103 -5.32 -11.09 7.11
N LEU A 104 -6.14 -10.14 6.65
CA LEU A 104 -6.68 -10.12 5.30
C LEU A 104 -5.56 -10.10 4.26
N ILE A 105 -4.56 -9.22 4.39
CA ILE A 105 -3.44 -9.15 3.44
C ILE A 105 -2.63 -10.48 3.42
N SER A 106 -2.40 -11.09 4.58
CA SER A 106 -1.63 -12.33 4.70
C SER A 106 -2.36 -13.54 4.13
N GLU A 107 -3.65 -13.70 4.46
CA GLU A 107 -4.52 -14.74 3.90
C GLU A 107 -4.54 -14.67 2.36
N LEU A 108 -4.56 -13.46 1.81
CA LEU A 108 -4.53 -13.22 0.37
C LEU A 108 -3.18 -13.54 -0.27
N ALA A 109 -2.08 -13.21 0.39
CA ALA A 109 -0.75 -13.58 -0.07
C ALA A 109 -0.58 -15.11 -0.11
N ALA A 110 -1.14 -15.83 0.88
CA ALA A 110 -1.12 -17.28 0.93
C ALA A 110 -1.92 -17.94 -0.21
N ILE A 111 -3.08 -17.38 -0.59
CA ILE A 111 -3.87 -17.85 -1.74
C ILE A 111 -3.11 -17.67 -3.07
N ARG A 112 -2.25 -16.65 -3.19
CA ARG A 112 -1.50 -16.36 -4.43
C ARG A 112 -0.31 -17.30 -4.67
N GLY A 113 0.27 -17.90 -3.63
CA GLY A 113 1.29 -18.95 -3.69
C GLY A 113 2.61 -18.58 -4.39
N PRO A 114 3.76 -19.18 -4.01
CA PRO A 114 5.03 -19.00 -4.72
C PRO A 114 5.00 -19.80 -6.03
N GLY A 115 4.49 -19.21 -7.12
CA GLY A 115 4.60 -19.81 -8.45
C GLY A 115 3.36 -19.79 -9.34
N SER A 116 2.30 -19.02 -9.04
CA SER A 116 1.18 -18.89 -9.98
C SER A 116 1.32 -17.59 -10.81
N GLY A 117 1.69 -17.75 -12.08
CA GLY A 117 1.67 -16.71 -13.11
C GLY A 117 0.26 -16.29 -13.51
N LEU A 118 -0.58 -15.92 -12.52
CA LEU A 118 -1.92 -15.39 -12.73
C LEU A 118 -2.01 -13.88 -12.48
N CYS A 119 -0.89 -13.21 -12.15
CA CYS A 119 -0.81 -11.76 -11.97
C CYS A 119 0.02 -11.10 -13.09
N SER A 120 -0.52 -11.18 -14.30
CA SER A 120 -0.28 -10.18 -15.36
C SER A 120 -1.61 -10.00 -16.08
N LEU A 121 -2.54 -9.24 -15.47
CA LEU A 121 -3.63 -8.46 -16.07
C LEU A 121 -4.59 -7.95 -14.98
#